data_AF-I3RD51-F1
#
_entry.id   AF-I3RD51-F1
#
_cell.length_a   1.000
_cell.length_b   1.000
_cell.length_c   1.000
_cell.angle_alpha   90.00
_cell.angle_beta   90.00
_cell.angle_gamma   90.00
#
_symmetry.space_group_name_H-M   'P 1'
#
loop_
_entity.id
_entity.type
_entity.pdbx_description
1 polymer ?
#
loop_
_entity_poly.entity_id
_entity_poly.type
_entity_poly.pdbx_seq_one_letter_code
_entity_poly.pdbx_strand_id
1 'polypeptide(L)'
;MDALTLARIMTLVVKLVGFSWLLMLYVKVRRKSALVLSLAVLAYSFHTLSDILSNVLMNEIAIAITSTLFMLTASILVIEEEGKVPSMFVYVLFSLTPLILVLYTIAIGHLFSSKAWVILGVVYGISGFFIAFSGVMIQELREVFGRKTLWLSLSLIFIGLHQMDYPFLRPVKWFAPIGFTIASFLTLTLLYGIVLVFKSEAYFRYKPHVASELKPGTMIVSLEDFKRNIYPKLEDFPVLAFVRNIQTPETWYRYFITRAITNYERDISPTDLPRMLELSKRYLQASEGGVIVIDCPEYLSLYNGFDAVIKFFATLRDMVILSKGTLIVITEKSVWDEKQWILLNRILKGEA
;
A
#
# COMPACT_ATOMS: atom_id res chain seq x y z
N MET A 1 18.03 9.42 -36.12
CA MET A 1 17.11 9.61 -34.98
C MET A 1 17.73 10.69 -34.09
N ASP A 2 17.04 11.79 -33.83
CA ASP A 2 17.57 12.84 -32.97
C ASP A 2 17.56 12.39 -31.49
N ALA A 3 18.37 13.05 -30.65
CA ALA A 3 18.48 12.71 -29.23
C ALA A 3 17.13 12.81 -28.50
N LEU A 4 16.25 13.70 -28.96
CA LEU A 4 14.93 13.92 -28.41
C LEU A 4 13.98 12.73 -28.66
N THR A 5 13.94 12.25 -29.90
CA THR A 5 13.15 11.07 -30.26
C THR A 5 13.66 9.84 -29.54
N LEU A 6 14.99 9.68 -29.41
CA LEU A 6 15.57 8.59 -28.63
C LEU A 6 15.11 8.66 -27.15
N ALA A 7 15.16 9.84 -26.52
CA ALA A 7 14.73 10.02 -25.13
C ALA A 7 13.23 9.69 -24.94
N ARG A 8 12.37 10.09 -25.88
CA ARG A 8 10.93 9.74 -25.87
C ARG A 8 10.70 8.24 -26.02
N ILE A 9 11.42 7.58 -26.93
CA ILE A 9 11.34 6.12 -27.12
C ILE A 9 11.80 5.40 -25.85
N MET A 10 12.92 5.80 -25.25
CA MET A 10 13.39 5.21 -23.99
C MET A 10 12.36 5.39 -22.87
N THR A 11 11.77 6.59 -22.77
CA THR A 11 10.71 6.88 -21.79
C THR A 11 9.48 6.00 -22.02
N LEU A 12 9.07 5.81 -23.27
CA LEU A 12 7.98 4.90 -23.64
C LEU A 12 8.26 3.46 -23.21
N VAL A 13 9.45 2.93 -23.55
CA VAL A 13 9.86 1.57 -23.17
C VAL A 13 9.86 1.38 -21.66
N VAL A 14 10.43 2.34 -20.92
CA VAL A 14 10.50 2.32 -19.47
C VAL A 14 9.10 2.31 -18.83
N LYS A 15 8.14 3.07 -19.37
CA LYS A 15 6.73 3.01 -18.94
C LYS A 15 6.09 1.65 -19.23
N LEU A 16 6.31 1.06 -20.41
CA LEU A 16 5.77 -0.27 -20.75
C LEU A 16 6.34 -1.38 -19.87
N VAL A 17 7.62 -1.28 -19.49
CA VAL A 17 8.23 -2.18 -18.50
C VAL A 17 7.58 -1.99 -17.12
N GLY A 18 7.38 -0.74 -16.69
CA GLY A 18 6.68 -0.43 -15.44
C GLY A 18 5.24 -0.97 -15.40
N PHE A 19 4.49 -0.81 -16.49
CA PHE A 19 3.16 -1.41 -16.66
C PHE A 19 3.19 -2.93 -16.51
N SER A 20 4.07 -3.60 -17.27
CA SER A 20 4.19 -5.06 -17.25
C SER A 20 4.54 -5.57 -15.84
N TRP A 21 5.47 -4.89 -15.16
CA TRP A 21 5.87 -5.23 -13.80
C TRP A 21 4.71 -5.09 -12.79
N LEU A 22 3.95 -3.98 -12.85
CA LEU A 22 2.79 -3.78 -11.99
C LEU A 22 1.65 -4.76 -12.28
N LEU A 23 1.46 -5.13 -13.54
CA LEU A 23 0.45 -6.12 -13.92
C LEU A 23 0.81 -7.51 -13.37
N MET A 24 2.09 -7.91 -13.48
CA MET A 24 2.58 -9.14 -12.85
C MET A 24 2.42 -9.10 -11.32
N LEU A 25 2.70 -7.94 -10.70
CA LEU A 25 2.50 -7.74 -9.27
C LEU A 25 1.01 -7.87 -8.89
N TYR A 26 0.09 -7.33 -9.69
CA TYR A 26 -1.34 -7.51 -9.50
C TYR A 26 -1.74 -8.99 -9.59
N VAL A 27 -1.24 -9.74 -10.57
CA VAL A 27 -1.53 -11.18 -10.68
C VAL A 27 -1.08 -11.93 -9.42
N LYS A 28 0.05 -11.53 -8.82
CA LYS A 28 0.61 -12.13 -7.61
C LYS A 28 -0.11 -11.73 -6.30
N VAL A 29 -0.44 -10.45 -6.12
CA VAL A 29 -0.94 -9.90 -4.84
C VAL A 29 -2.45 -9.66 -4.85
N ARG A 30 -3.07 -9.53 -6.03
CA ARG A 30 -4.51 -9.28 -6.26
C ARG A 30 -5.06 -7.99 -5.63
N ARG A 31 -4.19 -7.01 -5.34
CA ARG A 31 -4.58 -5.67 -4.87
C ARG A 31 -5.04 -4.76 -5.99
N LYS A 32 -6.16 -4.04 -5.79
CA LYS A 32 -6.76 -3.20 -6.82
C LYS A 32 -5.86 -2.00 -7.15
N SER A 33 -5.15 -1.46 -6.16
CA SER A 33 -4.19 -0.37 -6.36
C SER A 33 -3.12 -0.70 -7.42
N ALA A 34 -2.53 -1.91 -7.40
CA ALA A 34 -1.58 -2.34 -8.42
C ALA A 34 -2.20 -2.43 -9.82
N LEU A 35 -3.42 -2.96 -9.95
CA LEU A 35 -4.10 -3.04 -11.26
C LEU A 35 -4.34 -1.64 -11.82
N VAL A 36 -4.94 -0.76 -11.04
CA VAL A 36 -5.26 0.61 -11.48
C VAL A 36 -3.98 1.40 -11.80
N LEU A 37 -2.93 1.25 -10.98
CA LEU A 37 -1.64 1.90 -11.26
C LEU A 37 -1.01 1.36 -12.54
N SER A 38 -1.12 0.05 -12.81
CA SER A 38 -0.63 -0.52 -14.08
C SER A 38 -1.33 0.15 -15.27
N LEU A 39 -2.65 0.31 -15.21
CA LEU A 39 -3.42 1.00 -16.24
C LEU A 39 -3.04 2.49 -16.34
N ALA A 40 -2.75 3.15 -15.22
CA ALA A 40 -2.28 4.54 -15.20
C ALA A 40 -0.95 4.69 -15.97
N VAL A 41 0.01 3.81 -15.71
CA VAL A 41 1.31 3.79 -16.38
C VAL A 41 1.15 3.44 -17.87
N LEU A 42 0.23 2.54 -18.22
CA LEU A 42 -0.10 2.22 -19.61
C LEU A 42 -0.70 3.43 -20.34
N ALA A 43 -1.69 4.10 -19.74
CA ALA A 43 -2.24 5.34 -20.29
C ALA A 43 -1.14 6.41 -20.45
N TYR A 44 -0.22 6.48 -19.49
CA TYR A 44 0.89 7.43 -19.55
C TYR A 44 1.91 7.07 -20.65
N SER A 45 1.98 5.80 -21.05
CA SER A 45 2.75 5.37 -22.21
C SER A 45 2.08 5.83 -23.52
N PHE A 46 0.74 5.78 -23.61
CA PHE A 46 -0.01 6.31 -24.75
C PHE A 46 0.11 7.83 -24.90
N HIS A 47 0.24 8.56 -23.79
CA HIS A 47 0.58 9.99 -23.81
C HIS A 47 1.92 10.25 -24.51
N THR A 48 2.96 9.48 -24.18
CA THR A 48 4.27 9.60 -24.88
C THR A 48 4.21 9.10 -26.32
N LEU A 49 3.48 8.03 -26.60
CA LEU A 49 3.33 7.52 -27.96
C LEU A 49 2.61 8.54 -28.87
N SER A 50 1.55 9.17 -28.37
CA SER A 50 0.83 10.20 -29.11
C SER A 50 1.68 11.43 -29.41
N ASP A 51 2.58 11.83 -28.49
CA ASP A 51 3.58 12.87 -28.76
C ASP A 51 4.56 12.48 -29.87
N ILE A 52 5.02 11.22 -29.90
CA ILE A 52 5.89 10.70 -30.98
C ILE A 52 5.16 10.72 -32.32
N LEU A 53 3.88 10.32 -32.33
CA LEU A 53 3.03 10.29 -33.51
C LEU A 53 2.47 11.66 -33.90
N SER A 54 2.74 12.71 -33.11
CA SER A 54 2.18 14.05 -33.27
C SER A 54 0.64 14.09 -33.30
N ASN A 55 -0.04 13.16 -32.60
CA ASN A 55 -1.50 13.08 -32.52
C ASN A 55 -2.01 13.83 -31.28
N VAL A 56 -2.47 15.06 -31.47
CA VAL A 56 -2.89 15.97 -30.40
C VAL A 56 -4.11 15.45 -29.62
N LEU A 57 -5.15 14.97 -30.30
CA LEU A 57 -6.37 14.49 -29.64
C LEU A 57 -6.08 13.27 -28.77
N MET A 58 -5.31 12.31 -29.29
CA MET A 58 -4.90 11.14 -28.53
C MET A 58 -4.05 11.52 -27.31
N ASN A 59 -3.21 12.54 -27.45
CA ASN A 59 -2.37 13.05 -26.37
C ASN A 59 -3.19 13.67 -25.24
N GLU A 60 -4.15 14.53 -25.58
CA GLU A 60 -5.06 15.19 -24.63
C GLU A 60 -5.95 14.17 -23.89
N ILE A 61 -6.48 13.17 -24.60
CA ILE A 61 -7.26 12.11 -23.96
C ILE A 61 -6.37 11.23 -23.07
N ALA A 62 -5.18 10.86 -23.54
CA ALA A 62 -4.27 10.01 -22.76
C ALA A 62 -3.85 10.67 -21.44
N ILE A 63 -3.52 11.96 -21.43
CA ILE A 63 -3.13 12.66 -20.19
C ILE A 63 -4.30 12.80 -19.21
N ALA A 64 -5.53 12.95 -19.71
CA ALA A 64 -6.74 12.97 -18.89
C ALA A 64 -7.04 11.60 -18.25
N ILE A 65 -6.86 10.52 -19.01
CA ILE A 65 -6.97 9.14 -18.49
C ILE A 65 -5.86 8.88 -17.47
N THR A 66 -4.62 9.29 -17.76
CA THR A 66 -3.49 9.15 -16.82
C THR A 66 -3.74 9.86 -15.49
N SER A 67 -4.18 11.12 -15.52
CA SER A 67 -4.48 11.89 -14.30
C SER A 67 -5.61 11.27 -13.48
N THR A 68 -6.67 10.83 -14.16
CA THR A 68 -7.79 10.08 -13.57
C THR A 68 -7.33 8.80 -12.88
N LEU A 69 -6.49 8.01 -13.55
CA LEU A 69 -6.04 6.72 -13.02
C LEU A 69 -5.01 6.89 -11.89
N PHE A 70 -4.12 7.88 -11.94
CA PHE A 70 -3.23 8.17 -10.81
C PHE A 70 -4.01 8.62 -9.56
N MET A 71 -5.00 9.48 -9.75
CA MET A 71 -5.90 9.89 -8.66
C MET A 71 -6.68 8.69 -8.08
N LEU A 72 -7.18 7.82 -8.95
CA LEU A 72 -7.87 6.61 -8.52
C LEU A 72 -6.92 5.63 -7.80
N THR A 73 -5.68 5.48 -8.26
CA THR A 73 -4.66 4.71 -7.55
C THR A 73 -4.43 5.28 -6.15
N ALA A 74 -4.21 6.59 -6.02
CA ALA A 74 -3.97 7.23 -4.73
C ALA A 74 -5.16 6.99 -3.79
N SER A 75 -6.38 7.19 -4.27
CA SER A 75 -7.60 6.96 -3.51
C SER A 75 -7.75 5.50 -3.06
N ILE A 76 -7.59 4.54 -3.97
CA ILE A 76 -7.69 3.10 -3.64
C ILE A 76 -6.59 2.70 -2.67
N LEU A 77 -5.36 3.18 -2.86
CA LEU A 77 -4.25 2.84 -1.99
C LEU A 77 -4.46 3.41 -0.57
N VAL A 78 -5.00 4.62 -0.43
CA VAL A 78 -5.38 5.19 0.87
C VAL A 78 -6.46 4.35 1.54
N ILE A 79 -7.50 3.93 0.81
CA ILE A 79 -8.57 3.06 1.34
C ILE A 79 -8.00 1.70 1.78
N GLU A 80 -7.15 1.09 0.95
CA GLU A 80 -6.56 -0.23 1.25
C GLU A 80 -5.67 -0.20 2.51
N GLU A 81 -5.03 0.93 2.83
CA GLU A 81 -4.06 1.01 3.93
C GLU A 81 -4.60 1.65 5.22
N GLU A 82 -5.32 2.77 5.12
CA GLU A 82 -5.80 3.49 6.30
C GLU A 82 -7.21 3.03 6.72
N GLY A 83 -7.96 2.38 5.83
CA GLY A 83 -9.36 1.98 6.06
C GLY A 83 -10.29 3.15 6.40
N LYS A 84 -9.80 4.38 6.31
CA LYS A 84 -10.52 5.62 6.58
C LYS A 84 -11.09 6.16 5.27
N VAL A 85 -12.00 7.12 5.44
CA VAL A 85 -12.57 8.00 4.40
C VAL A 85 -13.66 7.36 3.50
N PRO A 86 -14.47 8.14 2.73
CA PRO A 86 -15.86 7.82 2.41
C PRO A 86 -15.99 6.63 1.45
N SER A 87 -17.24 6.20 1.18
CA SER A 87 -17.50 5.05 0.32
C SER A 87 -16.71 5.10 -1.00
N MET A 88 -16.23 3.94 -1.47
CA MET A 88 -15.45 3.80 -2.72
C MET A 88 -16.09 4.52 -3.92
N PHE A 89 -17.42 4.65 -3.92
CA PHE A 89 -18.17 5.41 -4.91
C PHE A 89 -17.77 6.90 -4.97
N VAL A 90 -17.62 7.58 -3.83
CA VAL A 90 -17.24 9.00 -3.78
C VAL A 90 -15.86 9.22 -4.38
N TYR A 91 -14.92 8.33 -4.05
CA TYR A 91 -13.55 8.40 -4.57
C TYR A 91 -13.46 8.11 -6.06
N VAL A 92 -14.23 7.15 -6.56
CA VAL A 92 -14.31 6.88 -8.00
C VAL A 92 -14.86 8.11 -8.73
N LEU A 93 -15.96 8.69 -8.25
CA LEU A 93 -16.56 9.87 -8.86
C LEU A 93 -15.58 11.06 -8.87
N PHE A 94 -14.91 11.31 -7.74
CA PHE A 94 -13.91 12.37 -7.64
C PHE A 94 -12.70 12.12 -8.57
N SER A 95 -12.26 10.87 -8.69
CA SER A 95 -11.13 10.52 -9.57
C SER A 95 -11.48 10.67 -11.05
N LEU A 96 -12.75 10.55 -11.45
CA LEU A 96 -13.22 10.74 -12.83
C LEU A 96 -13.26 12.22 -13.26
N THR A 97 -13.15 13.16 -12.32
CA THR A 97 -13.22 14.61 -12.60
C THR A 97 -12.31 15.07 -13.76
N PRO A 98 -11.02 14.68 -13.85
CA PRO A 98 -10.14 15.13 -14.93
C PRO A 98 -10.66 14.68 -16.30
N LEU A 99 -11.04 13.41 -16.43
CA LEU A 99 -11.54 12.87 -17.68
C LEU A 99 -12.84 13.55 -18.11
N ILE A 100 -13.79 13.72 -17.19
CA ILE A 100 -15.07 14.39 -17.49
C ILE A 100 -14.84 15.82 -17.95
N LEU A 101 -14.04 16.60 -17.21
CA LEU A 101 -13.79 18.00 -17.54
C LEU A 101 -12.99 18.17 -18.84
N VAL A 102 -12.02 17.29 -19.11
CA VAL A 102 -11.25 17.32 -20.37
C VAL A 102 -12.14 16.98 -21.55
N LEU A 103 -12.93 15.91 -21.48
CA LEU A 103 -13.85 15.53 -22.57
C LEU A 103 -14.88 16.64 -22.83
N TYR A 104 -15.43 17.24 -21.77
CA TYR A 104 -16.32 18.39 -21.88
C TYR A 104 -15.62 19.58 -22.55
N THR A 105 -14.38 19.89 -22.17
CA THR A 105 -13.59 20.99 -22.74
C THR A 105 -13.31 20.77 -24.23
N ILE A 106 -12.94 19.56 -24.62
CA ILE A 106 -12.69 19.21 -26.03
C ILE A 106 -14.00 19.35 -26.84
N ALA A 107 -15.12 18.83 -26.32
CA ALA A 107 -16.42 18.91 -26.99
C ALA A 107 -16.89 20.36 -27.21
N ILE A 108 -16.85 21.20 -26.16
CA ILE A 108 -17.16 22.63 -26.25
C ILE A 108 -16.18 23.34 -27.17
N GLY A 109 -14.90 22.99 -27.09
CA GLY A 109 -13.86 23.56 -27.93
C GLY A 109 -14.13 23.36 -29.42
N HIS A 110 -14.57 22.17 -29.82
CA HIS A 110 -14.98 21.88 -31.19
C HIS A 110 -16.30 22.56 -31.56
N LEU A 111 -17.31 22.52 -30.68
CA LEU A 111 -18.64 23.08 -30.97
C LEU A 111 -18.60 24.61 -31.21
N PHE A 112 -17.79 25.32 -30.43
CA PHE A 112 -17.70 26.78 -30.47
C PHE A 112 -16.45 27.31 -31.17
N SER A 113 -15.71 26.46 -31.91
CA SER A 113 -14.48 26.84 -32.63
C SER A 113 -13.46 27.57 -31.74
N SER A 114 -13.31 27.11 -30.50
CA SER A 114 -12.36 27.70 -29.55
C SER A 114 -10.92 27.55 -30.05
N LYS A 115 -10.06 28.49 -29.68
CA LYS A 115 -8.62 28.41 -30.01
C LYS A 115 -8.04 27.13 -29.40
N ALA A 116 -7.37 26.31 -30.21
CA ALA A 116 -6.71 25.07 -29.78
C ALA A 116 -5.78 25.30 -28.56
N TRP A 117 -5.19 26.49 -28.44
CA TRP A 117 -4.36 26.87 -27.30
C TRP A 117 -5.11 26.90 -25.96
N VAL A 118 -6.38 27.31 -25.97
CA VAL A 118 -7.22 27.35 -24.77
C VAL A 118 -7.57 25.93 -24.32
N ILE A 119 -7.92 25.06 -25.28
CA ILE A 119 -8.19 23.64 -25.01
C ILE A 119 -6.95 23.00 -24.39
N LEU A 120 -5.78 23.18 -25.02
CA LEU A 120 -4.51 22.67 -24.51
C LEU A 120 -4.22 23.15 -23.08
N GLY A 121 -4.39 24.45 -22.83
CA GLY A 121 -4.18 25.07 -21.52
C GLY A 121 -5.02 24.43 -20.42
N VAL A 122 -6.32 24.26 -20.67
CA VAL A 122 -7.25 23.66 -19.71
C VAL A 122 -6.95 22.18 -19.50
N VAL A 123 -6.69 21.42 -20.57
CA VAL A 123 -6.41 19.98 -20.48
C VAL A 123 -5.19 19.69 -19.62
N TYR A 124 -4.08 20.38 -19.88
CA TYR A 124 -2.83 20.21 -19.13
C TYR A 124 -2.91 20.80 -17.72
N GLY A 125 -3.64 21.91 -17.54
CA GLY A 125 -3.90 22.52 -16.23
C GLY A 125 -4.67 21.57 -15.29
N ILE A 126 -5.80 21.04 -15.76
CA ILE A 126 -6.63 20.11 -14.98
C ILE A 126 -5.88 18.80 -14.73
N SER A 127 -5.34 18.18 -15.78
CA SER A 127 -4.67 16.88 -15.63
C SER A 127 -3.44 16.99 -14.73
N GLY A 128 -2.63 18.05 -14.91
CA GLY A 128 -1.45 18.30 -14.09
C GLY A 128 -1.80 18.53 -12.62
N PHE A 129 -2.85 19.31 -12.33
CA PHE A 129 -3.33 19.51 -10.95
C PHE A 129 -3.70 18.18 -10.28
N PHE A 130 -4.49 17.33 -10.95
CA PHE A 130 -4.92 16.06 -10.35
C PHE A 130 -3.78 15.04 -10.21
N ILE A 131 -2.80 15.05 -11.12
CA ILE A 131 -1.57 14.26 -10.94
C ILE A 131 -0.81 14.76 -9.70
N ALA A 132 -0.62 16.07 -9.55
CA ALA A 132 0.07 16.61 -8.40
C ALA A 132 -0.66 16.32 -7.09
N PHE A 133 -1.99 16.47 -7.09
CA PHE A 133 -2.83 16.20 -5.94
C PHE A 133 -2.81 14.71 -5.54
N SER A 134 -2.73 13.78 -6.50
CA SER A 134 -2.54 12.35 -6.20
C SER A 134 -1.24 12.10 -5.41
N GLY A 135 -0.18 12.86 -5.69
CA GLY A 135 1.06 12.84 -4.93
C GLY A 135 0.91 13.35 -3.50
N VAL A 136 0.10 14.41 -3.30
CA VAL A 136 -0.24 14.93 -1.96
C VAL A 136 -1.03 13.89 -1.16
N MET A 137 -2.04 13.26 -1.75
CA MET A 137 -2.80 12.19 -1.08
C MET A 137 -1.93 11.00 -0.67
N ILE A 138 -1.03 10.57 -1.55
CA ILE A 138 -0.11 9.46 -1.24
C ILE A 138 0.81 9.81 -0.06
N GLN A 139 1.07 11.09 0.22
CA GLN A 139 1.90 11.50 1.36
C GLN A 139 1.31 11.11 2.71
N GLU A 140 -0.02 10.96 2.82
CA GLU A 140 -0.71 10.49 4.03
C GLU A 140 -0.25 9.07 4.41
N LEU A 141 0.13 8.25 3.42
CA LEU A 141 0.61 6.88 3.61
C LEU A 141 2.04 6.78 4.13
N ARG A 142 2.63 7.90 4.55
CA ARG A 142 3.98 7.93 5.14
C ARG A 142 4.06 7.14 6.45
N GLU A 143 2.98 7.06 7.22
CA GLU A 143 2.94 6.24 8.44
C GLU A 143 3.02 4.74 8.15
N VAL A 144 2.57 4.32 6.96
CA VAL A 144 2.52 2.92 6.53
C VAL A 144 3.79 2.51 5.80
N PHE A 145 4.21 3.26 4.77
CA PHE A 145 5.38 2.90 3.95
C PHE A 145 6.67 3.66 4.33
N GLY A 146 6.62 4.54 5.34
CA GLY A 146 7.77 5.28 5.83
C GLY A 146 8.30 6.31 4.83
N ARG A 147 9.62 6.51 4.79
CA ARG A 147 10.27 7.44 3.85
C ARG A 147 10.17 7.02 2.38
N LYS A 148 9.83 5.75 2.10
CA LYS A 148 9.71 5.20 0.74
C LYS A 148 8.63 5.96 -0.06
N THR A 149 7.55 6.39 0.61
CA THR A 149 6.43 7.16 0.05
C THR A 149 6.85 8.50 -0.56
N LEU A 150 7.90 9.14 -0.03
CA LEU A 150 8.32 10.47 -0.47
C LEU A 150 8.73 10.48 -1.94
N TRP A 151 9.40 9.44 -2.42
CA TRP A 151 9.83 9.35 -3.82
C TRP A 151 8.65 9.28 -4.78
N LEU A 152 7.61 8.51 -4.44
CA LEU A 152 6.39 8.41 -5.23
C LEU A 152 5.60 9.72 -5.20
N SER A 153 5.38 10.26 -4.00
CA SER A 153 4.64 11.49 -3.76
C SER A 153 5.27 12.69 -4.48
N LEU A 154 6.56 12.95 -4.26
CA LEU A 154 7.27 14.07 -4.88
C LEU A 154 7.33 13.93 -6.40
N SER A 155 7.53 12.72 -6.92
CA SER A 155 7.54 12.51 -8.37
C SER A 155 6.19 12.87 -8.98
N LEU A 156 5.07 12.46 -8.37
CA LEU A 156 3.74 12.84 -8.86
C LEU A 156 3.49 14.34 -8.76
N ILE A 157 3.87 14.98 -7.65
CA ILE A 157 3.79 16.44 -7.48
C ILE A 157 4.55 17.15 -8.60
N PHE A 158 5.82 16.83 -8.80
CA PHE A 158 6.65 17.49 -9.81
C PHE A 158 6.23 17.15 -11.23
N ILE A 159 5.77 15.94 -11.52
CA ILE A 159 5.19 15.61 -12.84
C ILE A 159 3.95 16.47 -13.09
N GLY A 160 3.03 16.53 -12.13
CA GLY A 160 1.81 17.31 -12.26
C GLY A 160 2.09 18.80 -12.51
N LEU A 161 2.97 19.39 -11.70
CA LEU A 161 3.42 20.78 -11.88
C LEU A 161 4.09 20.99 -13.25
N HIS A 162 4.94 20.06 -13.68
CA HIS A 162 5.58 20.14 -14.99
C HIS A 162 4.58 20.00 -16.15
N GLN A 163 3.50 19.22 -16.01
CA GLN A 163 2.44 19.21 -17.02
C GLN A 163 1.73 20.56 -17.10
N MET A 164 1.51 21.25 -15.98
CA MET A 164 0.84 22.55 -15.96
C MET A 164 1.66 23.67 -16.62
N ASP A 165 2.99 23.55 -16.67
CA ASP A 165 3.86 24.53 -17.35
C ASP A 165 3.83 24.39 -18.89
N TYR A 166 3.42 23.22 -19.40
CA TYR A 166 3.50 22.87 -20.81
C TYR A 166 2.82 23.88 -21.75
N PRO A 167 1.60 24.38 -21.47
CA PRO A 167 0.95 25.40 -22.30
C PRO A 167 1.73 26.72 -22.36
N PHE A 168 2.55 27.05 -21.35
CA PHE A 168 3.34 28.29 -21.36
C PHE A 168 4.67 28.11 -22.08
N LEU A 169 5.27 26.92 -21.98
CA LEU A 169 6.61 26.63 -22.48
C LEU A 169 6.63 25.99 -23.87
N ARG A 170 5.51 25.45 -24.35
CA ARG A 170 5.40 24.85 -25.69
C ARG A 170 5.83 25.78 -26.85
N PRO A 171 5.56 27.11 -26.84
CA PRO A 171 6.08 28.02 -27.89
C PRO A 171 7.59 28.24 -27.82
N VAL A 172 8.21 27.96 -26.66
CA VAL A 172 9.60 28.28 -26.35
C VAL A 172 10.51 27.16 -26.87
N LYS A 173 10.86 27.23 -28.15
CA LYS A 173 11.59 26.15 -28.85
C LYS A 173 12.90 25.71 -28.17
N TRP A 174 13.66 26.64 -27.58
CA TRP A 174 14.92 26.32 -26.91
C TRP A 174 14.71 25.51 -25.62
N PHE A 175 13.53 25.62 -24.99
CA PHE A 175 13.21 24.89 -23.78
C PHE A 175 12.78 23.45 -24.08
N ALA A 176 12.36 23.13 -25.30
CA ALA A 176 11.83 21.81 -25.62
C ALA A 176 12.77 20.66 -25.20
N PRO A 177 14.08 20.64 -25.56
CA PRO A 177 15.00 19.60 -25.09
C PRO A 177 15.07 19.49 -23.55
N ILE A 178 15.09 20.63 -22.84
CA ILE A 178 15.16 20.69 -21.39
C ILE A 178 13.89 20.12 -20.77
N GLY A 179 12.71 20.53 -21.25
CA GLY A 179 11.42 20.03 -20.78
C GLY A 179 11.30 18.52 -20.95
N PHE A 180 11.67 17.98 -22.12
CA PHE A 180 11.66 16.53 -22.33
C PHE A 180 12.67 15.79 -21.43
N THR A 181 13.85 16.35 -21.18
CA THR A 181 14.81 15.76 -20.22
C THR A 181 14.25 15.75 -18.79
N ILE A 182 13.62 16.84 -18.35
CA ILE A 182 12.96 16.91 -17.04
C ILE A 182 11.85 15.86 -16.96
N ALA A 183 10.98 15.77 -17.98
CA ALA A 183 9.91 14.77 -18.03
C ALA A 183 10.44 13.33 -17.97
N SER A 184 11.52 13.02 -18.68
CA SER A 184 12.17 11.70 -18.62
C SER A 184 12.75 11.41 -17.23
N PHE A 185 13.46 12.37 -16.62
CA PHE A 185 14.00 12.23 -15.27
C PHE A 185 12.88 11.99 -14.24
N LEU A 186 11.84 12.81 -14.27
CA LEU A 186 10.69 12.67 -13.38
C LEU A 186 9.94 11.35 -13.59
N THR A 187 9.86 10.84 -14.82
CA THR A 187 9.28 9.52 -15.09
C THR A 187 10.12 8.40 -14.46
N LEU A 188 11.45 8.50 -14.53
CA LEU A 188 12.33 7.52 -13.90
C LEU A 188 12.20 7.56 -12.37
N THR A 189 12.15 8.75 -11.76
CA THR A 189 11.95 8.88 -10.31
C THR A 189 10.57 8.39 -9.89
N LEU A 190 9.54 8.60 -10.71
CA LEU A 190 8.20 8.05 -10.49
C LEU A 190 8.24 6.52 -10.43
N LEU A 191 8.82 5.86 -11.43
CA LEU A 191 8.90 4.40 -11.47
C LEU A 191 9.76 3.84 -10.33
N TYR A 192 10.84 4.54 -9.97
CA TYR A 192 11.63 4.21 -8.79
C TYR A 192 10.79 4.30 -7.51
N GLY A 193 10.03 5.38 -7.32
CA GLY A 193 9.10 5.55 -6.20
C GLY A 193 8.01 4.49 -6.16
N ILE A 194 7.45 4.13 -7.31
CA ILE A 194 6.50 3.02 -7.46
C ILE A 194 7.14 1.72 -6.98
N VAL A 195 8.35 1.38 -7.44
CA VAL A 195 9.04 0.16 -7.00
C VAL A 195 9.29 0.17 -5.49
N LEU A 196 9.73 1.30 -4.92
CA LEU A 196 9.98 1.39 -3.48
C LEU A 196 8.74 1.13 -2.62
N VAL A 197 7.59 1.65 -3.03
CA VAL A 197 6.31 1.47 -2.30
C VAL A 197 5.74 0.08 -2.56
N PHE A 198 5.57 -0.30 -3.84
CA PHE A 198 4.86 -1.52 -4.24
C PHE A 198 5.69 -2.80 -4.08
N LYS A 199 7.01 -2.69 -3.89
CA LYS A 199 7.86 -3.82 -3.48
C LYS A 199 8.06 -3.91 -1.97
N SER A 200 7.60 -2.91 -1.20
CA SER A 200 7.82 -2.90 0.25
C SER A 200 7.09 -4.05 0.94
N GLU A 201 7.64 -4.56 2.04
CA GLU A 201 6.96 -5.57 2.84
C GLU A 201 5.58 -5.11 3.29
N ALA A 202 5.44 -3.83 3.66
CA ALA A 202 4.15 -3.22 4.01
C ALA A 202 3.09 -3.44 2.92
N TYR A 203 3.45 -3.29 1.64
CA TYR A 203 2.51 -3.50 0.54
C TYR A 203 2.07 -4.97 0.38
N PHE A 204 2.98 -5.91 0.59
CA PHE A 204 2.70 -7.36 0.56
C PHE A 204 2.03 -7.89 1.83
N ARG A 205 1.98 -7.09 2.91
CA ARG A 205 1.32 -7.43 4.16
C ARG A 205 -0.21 -7.34 4.10
N TYR A 206 -0.77 -6.89 2.96
CA TYR A 206 -2.20 -6.90 2.70
C TYR A 206 -2.61 -8.13 1.88
N LYS A 207 -3.26 -9.08 2.55
CA LYS A 207 -4.15 -10.08 1.92
C LYS A 207 -5.44 -10.08 2.75
N PRO A 208 -6.62 -9.79 2.17
CA PRO A 208 -7.88 -10.10 2.85
C PRO A 208 -8.02 -11.62 2.86
N HIS A 209 -7.97 -12.21 4.06
CA HIS A 209 -8.07 -13.66 4.21
C HIS A 209 -9.53 -14.09 4.18
N VAL A 210 -9.77 -15.20 3.48
CA VAL A 210 -10.91 -16.07 3.76
C VAL A 210 -10.81 -16.51 5.21
N ALA A 211 -11.93 -16.52 5.93
CA ALA A 211 -11.97 -16.91 7.33
C ALA A 211 -11.15 -18.18 7.60
N SER A 212 -10.29 -18.13 8.62
CA SER A 212 -9.54 -19.30 9.07
C SER A 212 -10.50 -20.48 9.36
N GLU A 213 -10.07 -21.71 9.09
CA GLU A 213 -10.78 -22.91 9.54
C GLU A 213 -10.81 -23.04 11.08
N LEU A 214 -9.99 -22.24 11.78
CA LEU A 214 -10.01 -22.18 13.23
C LEU A 214 -11.25 -21.44 13.72
N LYS A 215 -11.86 -21.98 14.78
CA LYS A 215 -12.94 -21.29 15.48
C LYS A 215 -12.43 -19.96 16.04
N PRO A 216 -13.16 -18.84 15.82
CA PRO A 216 -12.82 -17.57 16.42
C PRO A 216 -12.76 -17.66 17.95
N GLY A 217 -11.88 -16.85 18.54
CA GLY A 217 -11.68 -16.80 19.98
C GLY A 217 -10.21 -16.92 20.36
N THR A 218 -9.96 -17.37 21.58
CA THR A 218 -8.63 -17.36 22.16
C THR A 218 -8.30 -18.71 22.78
N MET A 219 -7.07 -19.16 22.60
CA MET A 219 -6.62 -20.46 23.10
C MET A 219 -5.19 -20.39 23.65
N ILE A 220 -4.98 -21.10 24.76
CA ILE A 220 -3.64 -21.37 25.30
C ILE A 220 -3.30 -22.81 24.94
N VAL A 221 -2.13 -23.01 24.34
CA VAL A 221 -1.65 -24.33 23.90
C VAL A 221 -0.20 -24.55 24.29
N SER A 222 0.18 -25.82 24.48
CA SER A 222 1.58 -26.21 24.62
C SER A 222 2.29 -26.12 23.27
N LEU A 223 3.62 -26.06 23.30
CA LEU A 223 4.40 -26.02 22.05
C LEU A 223 4.20 -27.30 21.22
N GLU A 224 4.06 -28.44 21.88
CA GLU A 224 3.80 -29.73 21.22
C GLU A 224 2.42 -29.78 20.57
N ASP A 225 1.38 -29.33 21.28
CA ASP A 225 0.01 -29.28 20.76
C ASP A 225 -0.09 -28.32 19.56
N PHE A 226 0.56 -27.17 19.65
CA PHE A 226 0.64 -26.22 18.55
C PHE A 226 1.26 -26.86 17.30
N LYS A 227 2.45 -27.47 17.43
CA LYS A 227 3.16 -28.09 16.30
C LYS A 227 2.36 -29.23 15.66
N ARG A 228 1.65 -30.03 16.46
CA ARG A 228 0.96 -31.23 15.98
C ARG A 228 -0.42 -30.93 15.39
N ASN A 229 -1.20 -30.05 16.02
CA ASN A 229 -2.63 -29.92 15.75
C ASN A 229 -3.04 -28.60 15.10
N ILE A 230 -2.21 -27.55 15.23
CA ILE A 230 -2.55 -26.19 14.78
C ILE A 230 -1.66 -25.76 13.63
N TYR A 231 -0.34 -25.91 13.76
CA TYR A 231 0.64 -25.49 12.76
C TYR A 231 0.34 -26.02 11.35
N PRO A 232 -0.02 -27.31 11.13
CA PRO A 232 -0.32 -27.82 9.79
C PRO A 232 -1.52 -27.14 9.13
N LYS A 233 -2.49 -26.64 9.91
CA LYS A 233 -3.67 -25.91 9.39
C LYS A 233 -3.34 -24.47 9.02
N LEU A 234 -2.19 -23.97 9.46
CA LEU A 234 -1.76 -22.60 9.29
C LEU A 234 -0.56 -22.46 8.36
N GLU A 235 -0.04 -23.54 7.77
CA GLU A 235 1.18 -23.49 6.94
C GLU A 235 1.02 -22.56 5.72
N ASP A 236 -0.11 -22.68 5.01
CA ASP A 236 -0.46 -21.83 3.87
C ASP A 236 -1.34 -20.63 4.24
N PHE A 237 -1.70 -20.50 5.52
CA PHE A 237 -2.49 -19.38 6.04
C PHE A 237 -1.54 -18.33 6.64
N PRO A 238 -1.66 -17.04 6.29
CA PRO A 238 -0.78 -16.04 6.86
C PRO A 238 -1.25 -15.63 8.24
N VAL A 239 -0.33 -15.79 9.17
CA VAL A 239 -0.50 -15.54 10.59
C VAL A 239 0.35 -14.33 10.96
N LEU A 240 -0.17 -13.45 11.82
CA LEU A 240 0.69 -12.49 12.52
C LEU A 240 1.33 -13.20 13.72
N ALA A 241 2.64 -13.38 13.68
CA ALA A 241 3.34 -14.20 14.66
C ALA A 241 4.41 -13.40 15.38
N PHE A 242 4.29 -13.26 16.70
CA PHE A 242 5.33 -12.76 17.58
C PHE A 242 6.05 -13.97 18.20
N VAL A 243 7.27 -14.23 17.75
CA VAL A 243 7.92 -15.53 17.97
C VAL A 243 9.35 -15.41 18.45
N ARG A 244 9.83 -16.45 19.13
CA ARG A 244 11.21 -16.58 19.59
C ARG A 244 11.76 -17.99 19.45
N ASN A 245 10.95 -19.00 19.71
CA ASN A 245 11.35 -20.40 19.80
C ASN A 245 10.84 -21.24 18.62
N ILE A 246 9.90 -20.73 17.84
CA ILE A 246 9.33 -21.43 16.69
C ILE A 246 9.87 -20.92 15.35
N GLN A 247 10.10 -21.86 14.44
CA GLN A 247 10.29 -21.54 13.03
C GLN A 247 8.92 -21.33 12.38
N THR A 248 8.85 -20.37 11.46
CA THR A 248 7.61 -19.98 10.80
C THR A 248 7.79 -20.05 9.28
N PRO A 249 6.75 -20.42 8.51
CA PRO A 249 6.79 -20.35 7.05
C PRO A 249 6.98 -18.92 6.54
N GLU A 250 7.36 -18.76 5.28
CA GLU A 250 7.46 -17.44 4.64
C GLU A 250 6.11 -16.75 4.46
N THR A 251 5.01 -17.50 4.51
CA THR A 251 3.64 -16.97 4.42
C THR A 251 3.27 -16.14 5.66
N TRP A 252 3.94 -16.30 6.79
CA TRP A 252 3.61 -15.63 8.04
C TRP A 252 4.24 -14.24 8.18
N TYR A 253 3.50 -13.33 8.79
CA TYR A 253 4.00 -12.03 9.24
C TYR A 253 4.74 -12.21 10.57
N ARG A 254 5.98 -12.68 10.49
CA ARG A 254 6.79 -12.98 11.67
C ARG A 254 7.51 -11.75 12.22
N TYR A 255 7.46 -11.60 13.53
CA TYR A 255 8.28 -10.68 14.31
C TYR A 255 9.08 -11.45 15.35
N PHE A 256 10.40 -11.42 15.23
CA PHE A 256 11.29 -12.05 16.19
C PHE A 256 11.42 -11.18 17.44
N ILE A 257 11.06 -11.73 18.60
CA ILE A 257 11.10 -11.01 19.87
C ILE A 257 12.52 -11.03 20.43
N THR A 258 13.22 -9.90 20.41
CA THR A 258 14.63 -9.80 20.84
C THR A 258 14.98 -8.41 21.34
N ARG A 259 15.96 -8.32 22.25
CA ARG A 259 16.57 -7.04 22.63
C ARG A 259 17.63 -6.55 21.63
N ALA A 260 18.26 -7.48 20.91
CA ALA A 260 19.24 -7.17 19.89
C ALA A 260 18.52 -6.93 18.56
N ILE A 261 17.89 -5.76 18.43
CA ILE A 261 17.18 -5.39 17.20
C ILE A 261 18.22 -5.18 16.09
N THR A 262 18.19 -6.05 15.09
CA THR A 262 19.07 -5.98 13.91
C THR A 262 18.31 -5.59 12.66
N ASN A 263 17.02 -5.94 12.60
CA ASN A 263 16.12 -5.58 11.53
C ASN A 263 14.80 -5.04 12.10
N TYR A 264 14.64 -3.71 12.14
CA TYR A 264 13.41 -3.07 12.64
C TYR A 264 12.13 -3.50 11.90
N GLU A 265 12.22 -4.02 10.66
CA GLU A 265 11.04 -4.49 9.91
C GLU A 265 10.56 -5.88 10.35
N ARG A 266 11.43 -6.69 11.01
CA ARG A 266 11.16 -8.09 11.41
C ARG A 266 11.49 -8.43 12.86
N ASP A 267 12.11 -7.51 13.60
CA ASP A 267 12.44 -7.68 15.01
C ASP A 267 11.60 -6.72 15.86
N ILE A 268 11.23 -7.17 17.06
CA ILE A 268 10.51 -6.35 18.03
C ILE A 268 11.11 -6.52 19.43
N SER A 269 11.23 -5.41 20.16
CA SER A 269 11.67 -5.46 21.56
C SER A 269 10.61 -6.16 22.41
N PRO A 270 10.99 -7.02 23.37
CA PRO A 270 10.02 -7.59 24.32
C PRO A 270 9.31 -6.51 25.15
N THR A 271 9.89 -5.31 25.29
CA THR A 271 9.29 -4.20 26.04
C THR A 271 8.30 -3.35 25.24
N ASP A 272 8.16 -3.61 23.93
CA ASP A 272 7.35 -2.79 23.02
C ASP A 272 5.96 -3.40 22.80
N LEU A 273 5.26 -3.66 23.91
CA LEU A 273 3.87 -4.15 23.90
C LEU A 273 2.91 -3.23 23.11
N PRO A 274 3.04 -1.88 23.16
CA PRO A 274 2.19 -0.99 22.36
C PRO A 274 2.33 -1.24 20.86
N ARG A 275 3.55 -1.45 20.35
CA ARG A 275 3.78 -1.76 18.94
C ARG A 275 3.19 -3.12 18.56
N MET A 276 3.27 -4.11 19.43
CA MET A 276 2.61 -5.41 19.20
C MET A 276 1.09 -5.22 19.05
N LEU A 277 0.44 -4.46 19.93
CA LEU A 277 -1.00 -4.16 19.83
C LEU A 277 -1.35 -3.42 18.55
N GLU A 278 -0.56 -2.42 18.16
CA GLU A 278 -0.80 -1.66 16.93
C GLU A 278 -0.67 -2.54 15.69
N LEU A 279 0.36 -3.40 15.63
CA LEU A 279 0.53 -4.37 14.55
C LEU A 279 -0.62 -5.37 14.50
N SER A 280 -1.05 -5.87 15.67
CA SER A 280 -2.21 -6.77 15.79
C SER A 280 -3.49 -6.12 15.32
N LYS A 281 -3.75 -4.88 15.73
CA LYS A 281 -4.91 -4.11 15.31
C LYS A 281 -4.95 -3.94 13.79
N ARG A 282 -3.85 -3.49 13.18
CA ARG A 282 -3.74 -3.32 11.72
C ARG A 282 -3.97 -4.63 10.99
N TYR A 283 -3.36 -5.72 11.46
CA TYR A 283 -3.53 -7.05 10.88
C TYR A 283 -5.00 -7.51 10.95
N LEU A 284 -5.64 -7.40 12.11
CA LEU A 284 -7.04 -7.79 12.31
C LEU A 284 -8.02 -6.91 11.52
N GLN A 285 -7.73 -5.62 11.33
CA GLN A 285 -8.53 -4.73 10.48
C GLN A 285 -8.43 -5.09 8.99
N ALA A 286 -7.27 -5.62 8.58
CA ALA A 286 -7.02 -6.02 7.20
C ALA A 286 -7.48 -7.46 6.86
N SER A 287 -7.92 -8.24 7.86
CA SER A 287 -8.27 -9.66 7.69
C SER A 287 -9.67 -9.98 8.21
N GLU A 288 -10.44 -10.77 7.47
CA GLU A 288 -11.66 -11.38 8.00
C GLU A 288 -11.28 -12.71 8.67
N GLY A 289 -11.33 -12.79 10.00
CA GLY A 289 -10.92 -14.00 10.74
C GLY A 289 -9.41 -14.21 10.84
N GLY A 290 -8.63 -13.14 11.01
CA GLY A 290 -7.16 -13.20 11.15
C GLY A 290 -6.69 -14.01 12.36
N VAL A 291 -5.51 -14.63 12.23
CA VAL A 291 -4.90 -15.47 13.27
C VAL A 291 -3.65 -14.79 13.80
N ILE A 292 -3.58 -14.61 15.11
CA ILE A 292 -2.42 -14.07 15.82
C ILE A 292 -1.81 -15.16 16.68
N VAL A 293 -0.50 -15.35 16.56
CA VAL A 293 0.29 -16.27 17.39
C VAL A 293 1.24 -15.48 18.26
N ILE A 294 1.23 -15.76 19.56
CA ILE A 294 2.24 -15.28 20.51
C ILE A 294 2.94 -16.49 21.09
N ASP A 295 4.21 -16.63 20.71
CA ASP A 295 5.17 -17.54 21.32
C ASP A 295 6.01 -16.74 22.33
N CYS A 296 6.36 -17.38 23.45
CA CYS A 296 7.11 -16.85 24.58
C CYS A 296 6.47 -15.74 25.45
N PRO A 297 5.20 -15.85 25.88
CA PRO A 297 4.61 -14.92 26.86
C PRO A 297 5.42 -14.80 28.17
N GLU A 298 6.08 -15.87 28.59
CA GLU A 298 6.98 -15.86 29.76
C GLU A 298 8.16 -14.91 29.57
N TYR A 299 8.69 -14.81 28.35
CA TYR A 299 9.75 -13.87 28.02
C TYR A 299 9.21 -12.43 28.07
N LEU A 300 8.00 -12.17 27.57
CA LEU A 300 7.37 -10.85 27.71
C LEU A 300 7.18 -10.48 29.19
N SER A 301 6.74 -11.44 30.01
CA SER A 301 6.51 -11.23 31.44
C SER A 301 7.80 -10.92 32.19
N LEU A 302 8.90 -11.59 31.84
CA LEU A 302 10.21 -11.33 32.41
C LEU A 302 10.67 -9.88 32.22
N TYR A 303 10.35 -9.26 31.07
CA TYR A 303 10.79 -7.89 30.76
C TYR A 303 9.82 -6.79 31.18
N ASN A 304 8.52 -7.07 31.25
CA ASN A 304 7.49 -6.06 31.51
C ASN A 304 6.79 -6.23 32.88
N GLY A 305 6.98 -7.37 33.53
CA GLY A 305 6.14 -7.82 34.63
C GLY A 305 4.82 -8.44 34.17
N PHE A 306 4.32 -9.38 34.95
CA PHE A 306 3.10 -10.13 34.64
C PHE A 306 1.87 -9.23 34.49
N ASP A 307 1.72 -8.22 35.34
CA ASP A 307 0.57 -7.30 35.31
C ASP A 307 0.46 -6.49 34.01
N ALA A 308 1.59 -6.12 33.40
CA ALA A 308 1.59 -5.43 32.12
C ALA A 308 1.20 -6.41 30.99
N VAL A 309 1.75 -7.62 31.02
CA VAL A 309 1.49 -8.66 30.02
C VAL A 309 0.04 -9.15 30.06
N ILE A 310 -0.57 -9.28 31.24
CA ILE A 310 -1.97 -9.70 31.33
C ILE A 310 -2.93 -8.62 30.80
N LYS A 311 -2.65 -7.34 31.04
CA LYS A 311 -3.40 -6.21 30.44
C LYS A 311 -3.25 -6.17 28.93
N PHE A 312 -2.05 -6.43 28.44
CA PHE A 312 -1.77 -6.58 27.02
C PHE A 312 -2.60 -7.72 26.41
N PHE A 313 -2.61 -8.92 27.03
CA PHE A 313 -3.42 -10.04 26.56
C PHE A 313 -4.92 -9.77 26.61
N ALA A 314 -5.42 -9.09 27.65
CA ALA A 314 -6.83 -8.70 27.74
C ALA A 314 -7.21 -7.78 26.57
N THR A 315 -6.38 -6.75 26.32
CA THR A 315 -6.61 -5.81 25.21
C THR A 315 -6.57 -6.52 23.85
N LEU A 316 -5.57 -7.38 23.64
CA LEU A 316 -5.41 -8.12 22.40
C LEU A 316 -6.58 -9.10 22.16
N ARG A 317 -7.02 -9.81 23.21
CA ARG A 317 -8.19 -10.68 23.15
C ARG A 317 -9.43 -9.90 22.71
N ASP A 318 -9.68 -8.74 23.31
CA ASP A 318 -10.86 -7.94 22.98
C ASP A 318 -10.83 -7.49 21.51
N MET A 319 -9.65 -7.09 20.98
CA MET A 319 -9.48 -6.80 19.55
C MET A 319 -9.78 -8.03 18.67
N VAL A 320 -9.24 -9.19 19.04
CA VAL A 320 -9.41 -10.45 18.29
C VAL A 320 -10.87 -10.88 18.24
N ILE A 321 -11.58 -10.83 19.36
CA ILE A 321 -13.01 -11.17 19.44
C ILE A 321 -13.86 -10.24 18.57
N LEU A 322 -13.62 -8.93 18.65
CA LEU A 322 -14.33 -7.93 17.84
C LEU A 322 -14.15 -8.16 16.33
N SER A 323 -12.96 -8.59 15.91
CA SER A 323 -12.64 -8.89 14.52
C SER A 323 -13.00 -10.32 14.09
N LYS A 324 -13.68 -11.11 14.94
CA LYS A 324 -13.95 -12.54 14.73
C LYS A 324 -12.69 -13.36 14.38
N GLY A 325 -11.53 -12.95 14.89
CA GLY A 325 -10.25 -13.61 14.67
C GLY A 325 -9.93 -14.67 15.72
N THR A 326 -8.70 -15.18 15.67
CA THR A 326 -8.18 -16.20 16.60
C THR A 326 -6.86 -15.77 17.22
N LEU A 327 -6.74 -15.85 18.55
CA LEU A 327 -5.48 -15.65 19.29
C LEU A 327 -4.99 -16.99 19.83
N ILE A 328 -3.75 -17.34 19.50
CA ILE A 328 -3.08 -18.53 19.98
C ILE A 328 -1.89 -18.09 20.83
N VAL A 329 -1.91 -18.45 22.11
CA VAL A 329 -0.81 -18.18 23.04
C VAL A 329 -0.12 -19.50 23.35
N ILE A 330 1.15 -19.61 22.97
CA ILE A 330 1.96 -20.82 23.14
C ILE A 330 2.75 -20.69 24.43
N THR A 331 2.42 -21.49 25.45
CA THR A 331 3.11 -21.51 26.74
C THR A 331 2.76 -22.75 27.55
N GLU A 332 3.61 -23.07 28.53
CA GLU A 332 3.45 -24.25 29.40
C GLU A 332 2.99 -23.84 30.80
N LYS A 333 2.18 -24.66 31.47
CA LYS A 333 1.79 -24.41 32.86
C LYS A 333 3.00 -24.32 33.80
N SER A 334 4.05 -25.08 33.52
CA SER A 334 5.25 -25.20 34.36
C SER A 334 6.09 -23.92 34.47
N VAL A 335 5.92 -22.96 33.55
CA VAL A 335 6.69 -21.70 33.58
C VAL A 335 6.00 -20.57 34.34
N TRP A 336 4.77 -20.79 34.81
CA TRP A 336 3.97 -19.82 35.55
C TRP A 336 3.75 -20.29 36.99
N ASP A 337 3.66 -19.34 37.92
CA ASP A 337 3.12 -19.66 39.24
C ASP A 337 1.60 -19.96 39.15
N GLU A 338 1.06 -20.57 40.20
CA GLU A 338 -0.34 -21.01 40.21
C GLU A 338 -1.33 -19.86 40.02
N LYS A 339 -1.07 -18.69 40.63
CA LYS A 339 -1.94 -17.51 40.52
C LYS A 339 -1.89 -16.91 39.12
N GLN A 340 -0.69 -16.80 38.54
CA GLN A 340 -0.45 -16.32 37.20
C GLN A 340 -1.13 -17.23 36.17
N TRP A 341 -0.99 -18.55 36.33
CA TRP A 341 -1.63 -19.53 35.44
C TRP A 341 -3.16 -19.43 35.46
N ILE A 342 -3.75 -19.29 36.65
CA ILE A 342 -5.20 -19.13 36.80
C ILE A 342 -5.67 -17.84 36.12
N LEU A 343 -4.98 -16.71 36.37
CA LEU A 343 -5.37 -15.43 35.77
C LEU A 343 -5.21 -15.44 34.24
N LEU A 344 -4.12 -16.04 33.74
CA LEU A 344 -3.88 -16.19 32.31
C LEU A 344 -4.98 -17.02 31.63
N ASN A 345 -5.36 -18.16 32.21
CA ASN A 345 -6.48 -18.96 31.71
C ASN A 345 -7.80 -18.19 31.78
N ARG A 346 -8.07 -17.47 32.86
CA ARG A 346 -9.32 -16.69 33.00
C ARG A 346 -9.44 -15.63 31.90
N ILE A 347 -8.35 -14.92 31.60
CA ILE A 347 -8.36 -13.90 30.55
C ILE A 347 -8.47 -14.55 29.17
N LEU A 348 -7.68 -15.58 28.87
CA LEU A 348 -7.54 -16.12 27.52
C LEU A 348 -8.49 -17.28 27.17
N LYS A 349 -9.15 -17.94 28.11
CA LYS A 349 -10.15 -18.99 27.80
C LYS A 349 -11.58 -18.52 28.01
N GLY A 350 -11.79 -17.42 28.74
CA GLY A 350 -13.12 -16.86 28.95
C GLY A 350 -14.07 -17.87 29.58
N GLU A 351 -13.72 -18.41 30.75
CA GLU A 351 -14.73 -19.03 31.60
C GLU A 351 -15.50 -17.89 32.30
N ALA A 352 -16.77 -17.74 31.91
CA ALA A 352 -17.78 -17.06 32.71
C ALA A 352 -18.32 -18.03 33.75
#